data_AF-A0A5C9EU94-F1
#
_entry.id   AF-A0A5C9EU94-F1
#
_cell.length_a   1.000
_cell.length_b   1.000
_cell.length_c   1.000
_cell.angle_alpha   90.00
_cell.angle_beta   90.00
_cell.angle_gamma   90.00
#
_symmetry.space_group_name_H-M   'P 1'
#
loop_
_entity.id
_entity.type
_entity.pdbx_description
1 polymer ?
#
loop_
_entity_poly.entity_id
_entity_poly.type
_entity_poly.pdbx_seq_one_letter_code
_entity_poly.pdbx_strand_id
1 'polypeptide(L)'
;MKQCEKSIITLEIKHKFRDQDGSLPKKALIAIQQSTGMFISHFLTKERYVRKKDFCKIFGVNRVFSLLFAPRNIVLNNVIESNKTLCGTSIDQITNKLDVPVADILKSLVMNLMISFFSLLISPFRSLKAIKYQLEAVKWSLRASNYYAFEEASTLDKIISRLFLNSQKNPSNKSKKFYKKFLALRDHPSEDLWFMLRSPIHILKTHRIAIMFKNYLAR
;
A
#
# COMPACT_ATOMS: atom_id res chain seq x y z
N MET A 1 -7.81 14.27 -20.98
CA MET A 1 -7.56 13.06 -20.15
C MET A 1 -6.87 11.93 -20.91
N LYS A 2 -7.45 11.36 -21.99
CA LYS A 2 -6.78 10.31 -22.80
C LYS A 2 -5.39 10.73 -23.31
N GLN A 3 -5.21 11.99 -23.69
CA GLN A 3 -3.92 12.51 -24.16
C GLN A 3 -2.89 12.67 -23.03
N CYS A 4 -3.32 13.09 -21.83
CA CYS A 4 -2.46 13.13 -20.64
C CYS A 4 -2.04 11.71 -20.23
N GLU A 5 -2.99 10.77 -20.19
CA GLU A 5 -2.72 9.37 -19.89
C GLU A 5 -1.73 8.74 -20.88
N LYS A 6 -1.92 8.97 -22.19
CA LYS A 6 -0.95 8.59 -23.22
C LYS A 6 0.43 9.21 -22.99
N SER A 7 0.48 10.49 -22.60
CA SER A 7 1.74 11.19 -22.34
C SER A 7 2.47 10.60 -21.13
N ILE A 8 1.76 10.28 -20.05
CA ILE A 8 2.39 9.66 -18.88
C ILE A 8 2.82 8.23 -19.18
N ILE A 9 2.02 7.43 -19.89
CA ILE A 9 2.44 6.08 -20.33
C ILE A 9 3.70 6.16 -21.21
N THR A 10 3.77 7.15 -22.10
CA THR A 10 4.96 7.37 -22.94
C THR A 10 6.19 7.72 -22.10
N LEU A 11 6.03 8.55 -21.06
CA LEU A 11 7.10 8.82 -20.10
C LEU A 11 7.49 7.56 -19.31
N GLU A 12 6.53 6.74 -18.89
CA GLU A 12 6.81 5.47 -18.20
C GLU A 12 7.63 4.51 -19.07
N ILE A 13 7.32 4.42 -20.36
CA ILE A 13 8.07 3.61 -21.32
C ILE A 13 9.46 4.21 -21.54
N LYS A 14 9.55 5.52 -21.83
CA LYS A 14 10.81 6.24 -22.08
C LYS A 14 11.79 6.11 -20.92
N HIS A 15 11.29 6.15 -19.68
CA HIS A 15 12.10 6.05 -18.47
C HIS A 15 12.19 4.62 -17.90
N LYS A 16 11.77 3.60 -18.66
CA LYS A 16 11.86 2.16 -18.28
C LYS A 16 11.14 1.83 -16.95
N PHE A 17 10.05 2.52 -16.65
CA PHE A 17 9.20 2.20 -15.50
C PHE A 17 8.27 1.00 -15.75
N ARG A 18 8.11 0.56 -17.01
CA ARG A 18 7.41 -0.68 -17.39
C ARG A 18 8.35 -1.68 -18.03
N ASP A 19 8.53 -2.83 -17.40
CA ASP A 19 9.21 -3.99 -18.00
C ASP A 19 8.25 -4.64 -19.02
N GLN A 20 8.60 -4.61 -20.31
CA GLN A 20 7.79 -5.23 -21.37
C GLN A 20 8.24 -6.65 -21.72
N ASP A 21 9.47 -7.03 -21.34
CA ASP A 21 10.06 -8.33 -21.67
C ASP A 21 10.21 -9.22 -20.42
N GLY A 22 9.75 -10.47 -20.55
CA GLY A 22 9.76 -11.42 -19.44
C GLY A 22 9.28 -12.83 -19.79
N SER A 23 9.78 -13.80 -19.01
CA SER A 23 9.28 -15.18 -18.98
C SER A 23 7.80 -15.24 -18.57
N LEU A 24 7.11 -16.36 -18.87
CA LEU A 24 5.69 -16.55 -18.54
C LEU A 24 5.33 -16.21 -17.07
N PRO A 25 6.13 -16.61 -16.05
CA PRO A 25 5.86 -16.22 -14.66
C PRO A 25 5.90 -14.70 -14.44
N LYS A 26 6.85 -14.00 -15.09
CA LYS A 26 6.95 -12.53 -15.02
C LYS A 26 5.75 -11.86 -15.69
N LYS A 27 5.23 -12.40 -16.79
CA LYS A 27 4.01 -11.90 -17.45
C LYS A 27 2.77 -12.08 -16.56
N ALA A 28 2.60 -13.23 -15.93
CA ALA A 28 1.51 -13.48 -14.99
C ALA A 28 1.57 -12.51 -13.79
N LEU A 29 2.77 -12.31 -13.26
CA LEU A 29 3.05 -11.37 -12.18
C LEU A 29 2.67 -9.91 -12.56
N ILE A 30 3.01 -9.47 -13.77
CA ILE A 30 2.62 -8.15 -14.30
C ILE A 30 1.10 -8.03 -14.41
N ALA A 31 0.40 -9.07 -14.88
CA ALA A 31 -1.06 -9.06 -14.95
C ALA A 31 -1.71 -8.93 -13.56
N ILE A 32 -1.14 -9.59 -12.54
CA ILE A 32 -1.58 -9.46 -11.14
C ILE A 32 -1.35 -8.03 -10.63
N GLN A 33 -0.16 -7.45 -10.87
CA GLN A 33 0.12 -6.07 -10.49
C GLN A 33 -0.87 -5.08 -11.11
N GLN A 34 -1.14 -5.21 -12.41
CA GLN A 34 -2.08 -4.35 -13.13
C GLN A 34 -3.52 -4.49 -12.62
N SER A 35 -3.98 -5.72 -12.41
CA SER A 35 -5.35 -6.00 -11.94
C SER A 35 -5.60 -5.56 -10.49
N THR A 36 -4.55 -5.49 -9.66
CA THR A 36 -4.60 -5.05 -8.26
C THR A 36 -4.24 -3.57 -8.07
N GLY A 37 -3.69 -2.92 -9.09
CA GLY A 37 -3.18 -1.54 -9.01
C GLY A 37 -1.89 -1.41 -8.21
N MET A 38 -1.21 -2.52 -7.92
CA MET A 38 0.02 -2.53 -7.13
C MET A 38 1.20 -1.99 -7.94
N PHE A 39 2.08 -1.21 -7.30
CA PHE A 39 3.24 -0.55 -7.93
C PHE A 39 2.93 0.48 -9.02
N ILE A 40 1.67 0.92 -9.11
CA ILE A 40 1.31 2.03 -9.98
C ILE A 40 1.77 3.34 -9.32
N SER A 41 2.51 4.14 -10.08
CA SER A 41 3.12 5.39 -9.60
C SER A 41 2.10 6.53 -9.45
N HIS A 42 1.03 6.51 -10.25
CA HIS A 42 0.01 7.54 -10.27
C HIS A 42 -1.33 6.97 -10.78
N PHE A 43 -2.44 7.53 -10.30
CA PHE A 43 -3.78 7.21 -10.79
C PHE A 43 -4.41 8.47 -11.36
N LEU A 44 -4.77 8.45 -12.65
CA LEU A 44 -5.55 9.52 -13.26
C LEU A 44 -7.02 9.14 -13.23
N THR A 45 -7.85 9.98 -12.62
CA THR A 45 -9.29 9.74 -12.56
C THR A 45 -10.09 11.01 -12.81
N LYS A 46 -11.40 10.85 -12.99
CA LYS A 46 -12.36 11.95 -13.17
C LYS A 46 -13.01 12.28 -11.84
N GLU A 47 -13.31 13.56 -11.66
CA GLU A 47 -14.06 14.08 -10.51
C GLU A 47 -15.33 13.27 -10.21
N ARG A 48 -16.11 12.94 -11.25
CA ARG A 48 -17.35 12.15 -11.11
C ARG A 48 -17.14 10.78 -10.44
N TYR A 49 -15.98 10.14 -10.63
CA TYR A 49 -15.69 8.84 -10.04
C TYR A 49 -15.24 8.99 -8.59
N VAL A 50 -14.53 10.07 -8.29
CA VAL A 50 -14.15 10.47 -6.93
C VAL A 50 -15.39 10.79 -6.09
N ARG A 51 -16.32 11.61 -6.60
CA ARG A 51 -17.61 11.91 -5.95
C ARG A 51 -18.44 10.66 -5.67
N LYS A 52 -18.48 9.72 -6.64
CA LYS A 52 -19.18 8.44 -6.49
C LYS A 52 -18.42 7.40 -5.67
N LYS A 53 -17.19 7.71 -5.24
CA LYS A 53 -16.29 6.79 -4.52
C LYS A 53 -16.11 5.46 -5.26
N ASP A 54 -16.06 5.53 -6.60
CA ASP A 54 -15.95 4.37 -7.48
C ASP A 54 -14.51 3.85 -7.51
N PHE A 55 -14.15 3.05 -6.52
CA PHE A 55 -12.83 2.45 -6.35
C PHE A 55 -12.29 1.80 -7.64
N CYS A 56 -13.13 1.07 -8.37
CA CYS A 56 -12.71 0.36 -9.58
C CYS A 56 -12.32 1.33 -10.69
N LYS A 57 -13.11 2.41 -10.86
CA LYS A 57 -12.82 3.44 -11.88
C LYS A 57 -11.72 4.40 -11.47
N ILE A 58 -11.49 4.58 -10.17
CA ILE A 58 -10.37 5.40 -9.66
C ILE A 58 -9.04 4.69 -9.88
N PHE A 59 -8.96 3.40 -9.54
CA PHE A 59 -7.70 2.65 -9.59
C PHE A 59 -7.52 1.81 -10.87
N GLY A 60 -8.53 1.72 -11.74
CA GLY A 60 -8.48 0.91 -12.96
C GLY A 60 -8.40 -0.59 -12.70
N VAL A 61 -8.89 -1.05 -11.53
CA VAL A 61 -8.74 -2.43 -11.05
C VAL A 61 -9.96 -3.29 -11.33
N ASN A 62 -9.79 -4.61 -11.22
CA ASN A 62 -10.89 -5.55 -11.37
C ASN A 62 -11.91 -5.43 -10.22
N ARG A 63 -13.20 -5.44 -10.56
CA ARG A 63 -14.31 -5.25 -9.60
C ARG A 63 -14.43 -6.36 -8.58
N VAL A 64 -14.24 -7.62 -9.00
CA VAL A 64 -14.36 -8.78 -8.11
C VAL A 64 -13.19 -8.81 -7.13
N PHE A 65 -11.96 -8.69 -7.63
CA PHE A 65 -10.77 -8.69 -6.79
C PHE A 65 -10.77 -7.52 -5.79
N SER A 66 -11.15 -6.32 -6.23
CA SER A 66 -11.20 -5.15 -5.35
C SER A 66 -12.28 -5.26 -4.27
N LEU A 67 -13.44 -5.85 -4.57
CA LEU A 67 -14.49 -6.03 -3.58
C LEU A 67 -14.07 -7.02 -2.48
N LEU A 68 -13.43 -8.12 -2.88
CA LEU A 68 -13.08 -9.22 -1.99
C LEU A 68 -11.86 -8.89 -1.13
N PHE A 69 -10.81 -8.34 -1.73
CA PHE A 69 -9.50 -8.25 -1.08
C PHE A 69 -9.08 -6.84 -0.68
N ALA A 70 -9.58 -5.79 -1.35
CA ALA A 70 -9.08 -4.45 -1.08
C ALA A 70 -9.72 -3.87 0.20
N PRO A 71 -8.93 -3.29 1.12
CA PRO A 71 -9.43 -2.45 2.21
C PRO A 71 -9.82 -1.08 1.64
N ARG A 72 -10.98 -1.04 0.97
CA ARG A 72 -11.37 0.01 0.03
C ARG A 72 -11.42 1.39 0.68
N ASN A 73 -11.99 1.52 1.87
CA ASN A 73 -12.18 2.82 2.51
C ASN A 73 -10.85 3.37 3.01
N ILE A 74 -10.01 2.52 3.60
CA ILE A 74 -8.65 2.87 4.03
C ILE A 74 -7.82 3.36 2.85
N VAL A 75 -7.80 2.60 1.75
CA VAL A 75 -6.99 2.94 0.57
C VAL A 75 -7.52 4.20 -0.07
N LEU A 76 -8.84 4.32 -0.25
CA LEU A 76 -9.43 5.47 -0.88
C LEU A 76 -9.17 6.74 -0.08
N ASN A 77 -9.39 6.72 1.24
CA ASN A 77 -9.12 7.88 2.08
C ASN A 77 -7.63 8.27 2.07
N ASN A 78 -6.71 7.30 2.19
CA ASN A 78 -5.26 7.60 2.12
C ASN A 78 -4.88 8.27 0.78
N VAL A 79 -5.44 7.78 -0.33
CA VAL A 79 -5.13 8.31 -1.67
C VAL A 79 -5.79 9.67 -1.89
N ILE A 80 -7.01 9.86 -1.39
CA ILE A 80 -7.69 11.15 -1.41
C ILE A 80 -6.88 12.17 -0.59
N GLU A 81 -6.45 11.88 0.64
CA GLU A 81 -5.68 12.85 1.44
C GLU A 81 -4.28 13.15 0.88
N SER A 82 -3.72 12.26 0.06
CA SER A 82 -2.40 12.45 -0.57
C SER A 82 -2.47 12.85 -2.04
N ASN A 83 -3.63 13.29 -2.52
CA ASN A 83 -3.86 13.62 -3.93
C ASN A 83 -3.19 14.94 -4.35
N LYS A 84 -3.07 15.14 -5.66
CA LYS A 84 -2.83 16.46 -6.26
C LYS A 84 -3.86 16.70 -7.35
N THR A 85 -4.54 17.84 -7.29
CA THR A 85 -5.49 18.25 -8.33
C THR A 85 -4.74 18.93 -9.46
N LEU A 86 -4.81 18.36 -10.67
CA LEU A 86 -4.14 18.90 -11.86
C LEU A 86 -4.95 20.02 -12.54
N CYS A 87 -6.28 19.91 -12.51
CA CYS A 87 -7.20 20.88 -13.11
C CYS A 87 -8.61 20.70 -12.52
N GLY A 88 -9.31 21.82 -12.28
CA GLY A 88 -10.66 21.85 -11.71
C GLY A 88 -10.67 22.00 -10.19
N THR A 89 -11.80 21.66 -9.58
CA THR A 89 -12.06 21.78 -8.14
C THR A 89 -11.19 20.80 -7.35
N SER A 90 -10.63 21.24 -6.22
CA SER A 90 -9.85 20.38 -5.34
C SER A 90 -10.70 19.21 -4.82
N ILE A 91 -10.11 18.02 -4.77
CA ILE A 91 -10.77 16.81 -4.27
C ILE A 91 -11.28 17.01 -2.83
N ASP A 92 -10.56 17.76 -2.00
CA ASP A 92 -10.93 18.00 -0.61
C ASP A 92 -12.27 18.72 -0.45
N GLN A 93 -12.69 19.49 -1.46
CA GLN A 93 -13.95 20.23 -1.46
C GLN A 93 -15.16 19.37 -1.87
N ILE A 94 -14.93 18.17 -2.40
CA ILE A 94 -15.96 17.36 -3.05
C ILE A 94 -16.09 15.95 -2.47
N THR A 95 -15.26 15.60 -1.49
CA THR A 95 -15.31 14.29 -0.83
C THR A 95 -15.20 14.40 0.68
N ASN A 96 -16.16 13.76 1.36
CA ASN A 96 -16.08 13.50 2.79
C ASN A 96 -15.33 12.20 3.06
N LYS A 97 -14.58 12.17 4.17
CA LYS A 97 -13.91 10.96 4.68
C LYS A 97 -14.91 9.80 4.77
N LEU A 98 -14.48 8.62 4.34
CA LEU A 98 -15.23 7.39 4.55
C LEU A 98 -14.99 6.87 5.96
N ASP A 99 -16.05 6.37 6.59
CA ASP A 99 -15.89 5.56 7.79
C ASP A 99 -15.10 4.29 7.47
N VAL A 100 -14.25 3.87 8.41
CA VAL A 100 -13.34 2.75 8.24
C VAL A 100 -13.77 1.61 9.17
N PRO A 101 -14.53 0.63 8.66
CA PRO A 101 -14.98 -0.49 9.48
C PRO A 101 -13.81 -1.39 9.89
N VAL A 102 -13.98 -2.13 10.98
CA VAL A 102 -13.02 -3.15 11.42
C VAL A 102 -12.73 -4.19 10.31
N ALA A 103 -13.72 -4.48 9.47
CA ALA A 103 -13.57 -5.36 8.33
C ALA A 103 -12.48 -4.89 7.35
N ASP A 104 -12.29 -3.57 7.18
CA ASP A 104 -11.27 -3.03 6.28
C ASP A 104 -9.86 -3.26 6.85
N ILE A 105 -9.65 -3.10 8.15
CA ILE A 105 -8.33 -3.39 8.74
C ILE A 105 -8.02 -4.89 8.72
N LEU A 106 -9.05 -5.76 8.84
CA LEU A 106 -8.88 -7.20 8.69
C LEU A 106 -8.56 -7.60 7.25
N LYS A 107 -9.26 -7.03 6.25
CA LYS A 107 -8.94 -7.21 4.83
C LYS A 107 -7.52 -6.78 4.52
N SER A 108 -7.08 -5.64 5.05
CA SER A 108 -5.69 -5.17 4.93
C SER A 108 -4.71 -6.19 5.50
N LEU A 109 -4.98 -6.75 6.68
CA LEU A 109 -4.11 -7.75 7.30
C LEU A 109 -3.97 -8.99 6.40
N VAL A 110 -5.10 -9.56 5.96
CA VAL A 110 -5.13 -10.75 5.11
C VAL A 110 -4.40 -10.49 3.79
N MET A 111 -4.71 -9.37 3.12
CA MET A 111 -4.07 -8.98 1.86
C MET A 111 -2.54 -8.85 1.99
N ASN A 112 -2.06 -8.14 3.01
CA ASN A 112 -0.63 -7.92 3.20
C ASN A 112 0.11 -9.21 3.63
N LEU A 113 -0.54 -10.10 4.39
CA LEU A 113 0.02 -11.42 4.68
C LEU A 113 0.11 -12.28 3.43
N MET A 114 -0.92 -12.32 2.58
CA MET A 114 -0.89 -13.05 1.31
C MET A 114 0.26 -12.55 0.42
N ILE A 115 0.43 -11.23 0.28
CA ILE A 115 1.54 -10.65 -0.49
C ILE A 115 2.89 -11.05 0.12
N SER A 116 3.01 -11.00 1.46
CA SER A 116 4.23 -11.37 2.16
C SER A 116 4.59 -12.85 1.98
N PHE A 117 3.61 -13.76 2.06
CA PHE A 117 3.85 -15.19 1.85
C PHE A 117 4.14 -15.50 0.39
N PHE A 118 3.41 -14.87 -0.54
CA PHE A 118 3.69 -14.98 -1.96
C PHE A 118 5.12 -14.50 -2.29
N SER A 119 5.54 -13.38 -1.71
CA SER A 119 6.89 -12.84 -1.81
C SER A 119 7.95 -13.85 -1.35
N LEU A 120 7.72 -14.54 -0.23
CA LEU A 120 8.61 -15.61 0.24
C LEU A 120 8.66 -16.80 -0.73
N LEU A 121 7.50 -17.20 -1.28
CA LEU A 121 7.41 -18.29 -2.25
C LEU A 121 8.21 -18.01 -3.52
N ILE A 122 8.18 -16.77 -4.01
CA ILE A 122 8.92 -16.38 -5.22
C ILE A 122 10.37 -15.98 -4.95
N SER A 123 10.81 -15.94 -3.68
CA SER A 123 12.17 -15.52 -3.30
C SER A 123 13.32 -16.32 -3.92
N PRO A 124 13.20 -17.64 -4.20
CA PRO A 124 14.26 -18.37 -4.91
C PRO A 124 14.49 -17.86 -6.34
N PHE A 125 13.50 -17.22 -6.94
CA PHE A 125 13.54 -16.73 -8.32
C PHE A 125 13.97 -15.27 -8.36
N ARG A 126 15.29 -15.01 -8.33
CA ARG A 126 15.88 -13.64 -8.32
C ARG A 126 15.33 -12.72 -9.42
N SER A 127 14.97 -13.26 -10.58
CA SER A 127 14.40 -12.49 -11.70
C SER A 127 13.04 -11.85 -11.39
N LEU A 128 12.32 -12.35 -10.37
CA LEU A 128 10.99 -11.86 -9.98
C LEU A 128 11.04 -10.72 -8.93
N LYS A 129 12.24 -10.34 -8.46
CA LYS A 129 12.46 -9.22 -7.51
C LYS A 129 11.54 -9.34 -6.29
N ALA A 130 11.60 -10.47 -5.59
CA ALA A 130 10.70 -10.82 -4.51
C ALA A 130 10.66 -9.76 -3.40
N ILE A 131 11.83 -9.20 -3.04
CA ILE A 131 11.93 -8.14 -2.02
C ILE A 131 10.97 -6.97 -2.27
N LYS A 132 10.69 -6.62 -3.53
CA LYS A 132 9.80 -5.52 -3.91
C LYS A 132 8.38 -5.75 -3.39
N TYR A 133 7.88 -6.98 -3.43
CA TYR A 133 6.57 -7.36 -2.87
C TYR A 133 6.57 -7.32 -1.35
N GLN A 134 7.67 -7.76 -0.76
CA GLN A 134 7.82 -7.72 0.69
C GLN A 134 7.73 -6.30 1.23
N LEU A 135 8.42 -5.36 0.57
CA LEU A 135 8.42 -3.94 0.93
C LEU A 135 7.03 -3.32 0.78
N GLU A 136 6.27 -3.67 -0.27
CA GLU A 136 4.88 -3.21 -0.39
C GLU A 136 3.98 -3.73 0.72
N ALA A 137 4.08 -5.02 1.05
CA ALA A 137 3.27 -5.61 2.11
C ALA A 137 3.48 -4.90 3.46
N VAL A 138 4.74 -4.59 3.79
CA VAL A 138 5.08 -3.83 5.01
C VAL A 138 4.61 -2.38 4.91
N LYS A 139 4.81 -1.73 3.76
CA LYS A 139 4.37 -0.34 3.52
C LYS A 139 2.87 -0.18 3.69
N TRP A 140 2.08 -1.03 3.03
CA TRP A 140 0.62 -0.96 3.07
C TRP A 140 0.07 -1.37 4.42
N SER A 141 0.70 -2.33 5.11
CA SER A 141 0.40 -2.64 6.51
C SER A 141 0.56 -1.41 7.41
N LEU A 142 1.66 -0.66 7.29
CA LEU A 142 1.90 0.58 8.05
C LEU A 142 0.85 1.65 7.73
N ARG A 143 0.60 1.93 6.44
CA ARG A 143 -0.37 2.96 6.03
C ARG A 143 -1.79 2.62 6.48
N ALA A 144 -2.22 1.38 6.30
CA ALA A 144 -3.55 0.96 6.70
C ALA A 144 -3.73 1.02 8.22
N SER A 145 -2.73 0.55 8.97
CA SER A 145 -2.71 0.60 10.43
C SER A 145 -2.72 2.03 10.97
N ASN A 146 -1.94 2.93 10.37
CA ASN A 146 -1.94 4.35 10.76
C ASN A 146 -3.29 5.00 10.51
N TYR A 147 -3.82 4.83 9.30
CA TYR A 147 -5.08 5.45 8.93
C TYR A 147 -6.25 4.89 9.77
N TYR A 148 -6.25 3.59 10.05
CA TYR A 148 -7.26 3.00 10.93
C TYR A 148 -7.22 3.58 12.35
N ALA A 149 -6.02 3.77 12.92
CA ALA A 149 -5.85 4.26 14.28
C ALA A 149 -6.08 5.78 14.42
N PHE A 150 -5.62 6.58 13.44
CA PHE A 150 -5.52 8.03 13.56
C PHE A 150 -6.29 8.81 12.47
N GLU A 151 -6.87 8.13 11.48
CA GLU A 151 -7.66 8.73 10.39
C GLU A 151 -6.90 9.82 9.60
N GLU A 152 -5.60 9.60 9.43
CA GLU A 152 -4.68 10.55 8.78
C GLU A 152 -3.71 9.79 7.85
N ALA A 153 -3.46 10.34 6.66
CA ALA A 153 -2.37 9.97 5.80
C ALA A 153 -1.05 10.62 6.28
N SER A 154 0.02 9.85 6.31
CA SER A 154 1.32 10.33 6.81
C SER A 154 2.49 9.66 6.11
N THR A 155 3.66 10.28 6.20
CA THR A 155 4.94 9.71 5.73
C THR A 155 5.30 8.48 6.56
N LEU A 156 5.98 7.50 5.96
CA LEU A 156 6.32 6.24 6.63
C LEU A 156 7.15 6.46 7.90
N ASP A 157 8.10 7.39 7.89
CA ASP A 157 8.92 7.74 9.06
C ASP A 157 8.08 8.22 10.25
N LYS A 158 7.11 9.11 9.99
CA LYS A 158 6.13 9.56 10.99
C LYS A 158 5.26 8.42 11.49
N ILE A 159 4.77 7.56 10.59
CA ILE A 159 3.96 6.39 10.96
C ILE A 159 4.74 5.44 11.88
N ILE A 160 5.97 5.09 11.50
CA ILE A 160 6.84 4.22 12.27
C ILE A 160 7.14 4.85 13.63
N SER A 161 7.42 6.16 13.66
CA SER A 161 7.68 6.88 14.90
C SER A 161 6.47 6.88 15.83
N ARG A 162 5.28 7.15 15.30
CA ARG A 162 4.02 7.18 16.05
C ARG A 162 3.64 5.80 16.59
N LEU A 163 3.69 4.76 15.77
CA LEU A 163 3.29 3.40 16.15
C LEU A 163 4.33 2.67 17.00
N PHE A 164 5.63 2.94 16.81
CA PHE A 164 6.72 2.13 17.35
C PHE A 164 7.86 2.91 18.00
N LEU A 165 7.86 4.23 18.07
CA LEU A 165 8.85 4.98 18.85
C LEU A 165 8.21 5.68 20.04
N ASN A 166 6.99 6.21 19.89
CA ASN A 166 6.26 6.97 20.91
C ASN A 166 5.16 6.15 21.62
N SER A 167 5.01 4.87 21.29
CA SER A 167 4.06 4.01 22.01
C SER A 167 4.57 3.80 23.45
N GLN A 168 3.76 4.20 24.45
CA GLN A 168 4.04 4.03 25.89
C GLN A 168 4.35 2.57 26.27
N LYS A 169 3.94 1.60 25.45
CA LYS A 169 4.36 0.20 25.57
C LYS A 169 5.68 -0.01 24.82
N ASN A 170 6.76 0.21 25.55
CA ASN A 170 8.16 -0.01 25.20
C ASN A 170 8.35 -0.83 23.90
N PRO A 171 8.53 -0.17 22.75
CA PRO A 171 8.66 -0.88 21.48
C PRO A 171 9.90 -1.74 21.56
N SER A 172 9.72 -3.07 21.47
CA SER A 172 10.86 -3.98 21.54
C SER A 172 11.95 -3.52 20.57
N ASN A 173 13.20 -3.47 21.03
CA ASN A 173 14.35 -3.01 20.25
C ASN A 173 14.42 -3.72 18.87
N LYS A 174 13.87 -4.94 18.79
CA LYS A 174 13.67 -5.72 17.56
C LYS A 174 12.81 -5.01 16.50
N SER A 175 11.70 -4.38 16.87
CA SER A 175 10.83 -3.68 15.90
C SER A 175 11.45 -2.38 15.39
N LYS A 176 12.14 -1.62 16.25
CA LYS A 176 12.89 -0.43 15.81
C LYS A 176 13.94 -0.80 14.76
N LYS A 177 14.72 -1.86 15.03
CA LYS A 177 15.70 -2.41 14.08
C LYS A 177 15.05 -2.88 12.78
N PHE A 178 13.91 -3.57 12.86
CA PHE A 178 13.19 -4.03 11.67
C PHE A 178 12.74 -2.86 10.79
N TYR A 179 12.13 -1.81 11.36
CA TYR A 179 11.63 -0.68 10.57
C TYR A 179 12.74 0.23 10.05
N LYS A 180 13.85 0.38 10.79
CA LYS A 180 15.04 1.05 10.26
C LYS A 180 15.59 0.30 9.04
N LYS A 181 15.63 -1.04 9.11
CA LYS A 181 16.03 -1.89 7.98
C LYS A 181 15.04 -1.81 6.81
N PHE A 182 13.74 -1.78 7.10
CA PHE A 182 12.70 -1.58 6.08
C PHE A 182 12.92 -0.28 5.30
N LEU A 183 13.17 0.84 5.99
CA LEU A 183 13.42 2.13 5.33
C LEU A 183 14.69 2.05 4.46
N ALA A 184 15.78 1.50 4.98
CA ALA A 184 17.02 1.32 4.21
C ALA A 184 16.83 0.46 2.95
N LEU A 185 16.14 -0.68 3.06
CA LEU A 185 15.83 -1.56 1.93
C LEU A 185 14.86 -0.93 0.92
N ARG A 186 14.09 0.09 1.34
CA ARG A 186 13.18 0.79 0.45
C ARG A 186 13.92 1.78 -0.46
N ASP A 187 14.95 2.41 0.07
CA ASP A 187 15.79 3.35 -0.67
C ASP A 187 16.83 2.61 -1.52
N HIS A 188 17.37 1.50 -1.00
CA HIS A 188 18.29 0.61 -1.70
C HIS A 188 17.80 -0.85 -1.65
N PRO A 189 16.91 -1.25 -2.58
CA PRO A 189 16.37 -2.61 -2.61
C PRO A 189 17.45 -3.66 -2.87
N SER A 190 17.67 -4.52 -1.87
CA SER A 190 18.52 -5.70 -1.96
C SER A 190 17.78 -6.90 -1.39
N GLU A 191 17.97 -8.09 -1.98
CA GLU A 191 17.38 -9.32 -1.45
C GLU A 191 17.88 -9.57 -0.02
N ASP A 192 16.94 -9.77 0.91
CA ASP A 192 17.24 -9.96 2.33
C ASP A 192 16.25 -10.94 2.95
N LEU A 193 16.61 -12.23 2.91
CA LEU A 193 15.71 -13.30 3.34
C LEU A 193 15.31 -13.17 4.81
N TRP A 194 16.22 -12.71 5.67
CA TRP A 194 15.93 -12.50 7.09
C TRP A 194 14.90 -11.40 7.32
N PHE A 195 14.95 -10.32 6.55
CA PHE A 195 13.93 -9.30 6.55
C PHE A 195 12.58 -9.85 6.05
N MET A 196 12.60 -10.62 4.95
CA MET A 196 11.39 -11.21 4.38
C MET A 196 10.71 -12.18 5.35
N LEU A 197 11.46 -13.10 5.97
CA LEU A 197 10.93 -14.05 6.95
C LEU A 197 10.35 -13.37 8.20
N ARG A 198 10.91 -12.22 8.61
CA ARG A 198 10.42 -11.44 9.75
C ARG A 198 9.22 -10.55 9.41
N SER A 199 8.94 -10.33 8.14
CA SER A 199 7.91 -9.39 7.71
C SER A 199 6.48 -9.82 8.05
N PRO A 200 6.04 -11.09 7.87
CA PRO A 200 4.71 -11.53 8.29
C PRO A 200 4.42 -11.24 9.78
N ILE A 201 5.42 -11.50 10.64
CA ILE A 201 5.33 -11.27 12.09
C ILE A 201 5.16 -9.76 12.38
N HIS A 202 5.91 -8.91 11.69
CA HIS A 202 5.80 -7.47 11.86
C HIS A 202 4.49 -6.93 11.29
N ILE A 203 3.99 -7.46 10.18
CA ILE A 203 2.67 -7.12 9.62
C ILE A 203 1.57 -7.39 10.65
N LEU A 204 1.55 -8.57 11.27
CA LEU A 204 0.62 -8.92 12.35
C LEU A 204 0.74 -7.95 13.53
N LYS A 205 1.98 -7.67 13.96
CA LYS A 205 2.24 -6.77 15.08
C LYS A 205 1.72 -5.35 14.80
N THR A 206 1.90 -4.82 13.59
CA THR A 206 1.43 -3.48 13.21
C THR A 206 -0.09 -3.38 13.29
N HIS A 207 -0.81 -4.33 12.70
CA HIS A 207 -2.28 -4.33 12.73
C HIS A 207 -2.80 -4.46 14.16
N ARG A 208 -2.21 -5.34 14.98
CA ARG A 208 -2.57 -5.46 16.40
C ARG A 208 -2.37 -4.15 17.16
N ILE A 209 -1.26 -3.44 16.93
CA ILE A 209 -0.99 -2.15 17.56
C ILE A 209 -2.02 -1.10 17.15
N ALA A 210 -2.36 -1.03 15.87
CA ALA A 210 -3.39 -0.09 15.40
C ALA A 210 -4.76 -0.34 16.02
N ILE A 211 -5.19 -1.61 16.13
CA ILE A 211 -6.45 -1.98 16.79
C ILE A 211 -6.43 -1.57 18.26
N MET A 212 -5.32 -1.82 18.97
CA MET A 212 -5.18 -1.38 20.36
C MET A 212 -5.25 0.14 20.51
N PHE A 213 -4.60 0.90 19.61
CA PHE A 213 -4.66 2.37 19.63
C PHE A 213 -6.07 2.90 19.37
N LYS A 214 -6.77 2.37 18.35
CA LYS A 214 -8.15 2.78 18.04
C LYS A 214 -9.08 2.56 19.23
N ASN A 215 -8.96 1.41 19.90
CA ASN A 215 -9.74 1.11 21.11
C ASN A 215 -9.38 1.98 22.32
N TYR A 216 -8.13 2.44 22.42
CA TYR A 216 -7.70 3.34 23.49
C TYR A 216 -8.22 4.76 23.25
N LEU A 217 -8.17 5.26 22.00
CA LEU A 217 -8.67 6.59 21.63
C LEU A 217 -10.20 6.70 21.64
N ALA A 218 -10.90 5.57 21.54
CA ALA A 218 -12.36 5.52 21.61
C ALA A 218 -12.91 5.46 23.05
N ARG A 219 -12.03 5.42 24.07
CA ARG A 219 -12.35 5.52 25.49
C ARG A 219 -12.05 6.92 25.99
#